data_AF-A0A3P7IBB1-F1
#
_entry.id   AF-A0A3P7IBB1-F1
#
_cell.length_a   1.000
_cell.length_b   1.000
_cell.length_c   1.000
_cell.angle_alpha   90.00
_cell.angle_beta   90.00
_cell.angle_gamma   90.00
#
_symmetry.space_group_name_H-M   'P 1'
#
loop_
_entity.id
_entity.type
_entity.pdbx_description
1 polymer ?
#
loop_
_entity_poly.entity_id
_entity_poly.type
_entity_poly.pdbx_seq_one_letter_code
_entity_poly.pdbx_strand_id
1 'polypeptide(L)'
;MNEPSVFSGPEVTMDKNCLHYGGVEHREIHNIYGFLQHSSTFKGQLDRTGGKDRPFVLTRSGFVGSQRTTAIWTGDNTAEWSHLAKAAPMLLSLSVSGVPFVAGRVIERNGICDLKYPYA
;
A
#
# COMPACT_ATOMS: atom_id res chain seq x y z
N MET A 1 4.36 -6.03 -1.39
CA MET A 1 5.75 -5.90 -0.87
C MET A 1 6.56 -4.99 -1.80
N ASN A 2 6.00 -3.85 -2.17
CA ASN A 2 6.47 -3.04 -3.29
C ASN A 2 7.23 -1.79 -2.84
N GLU A 3 7.79 -1.80 -1.63
CA GLU A 3 8.59 -0.70 -1.09
C GLU A 3 9.90 -0.46 -1.86
N PRO A 4 10.70 -1.45 -2.30
CA PRO A 4 10.60 -2.92 -2.24
C PRO A 4 11.05 -3.51 -0.90
N SER A 5 10.38 -4.58 -0.46
CA SER A 5 10.83 -5.31 0.73
C SER A 5 11.95 -6.29 0.38
N VAL A 6 13.11 -6.13 1.03
CA VAL A 6 14.29 -7.01 0.87
C VAL A 6 14.72 -7.46 2.26
N PHE A 7 14.46 -8.74 2.60
CA PHE A 7 14.64 -9.22 3.98
C PHE A 7 16.07 -9.13 4.52
N SER A 8 17.07 -9.28 3.65
CA SER A 8 18.48 -9.15 4.01
C SER A 8 19.06 -7.76 3.71
N GLY A 9 18.23 -6.81 3.26
CA GLY A 9 18.66 -5.47 2.87
C GLY A 9 18.66 -4.49 4.05
N PRO A 10 19.34 -3.34 3.91
CA PRO A 10 19.29 -2.28 4.92
C PRO A 10 17.85 -1.82 5.13
N GLU A 11 17.41 -1.68 6.38
CA GLU A 11 16.04 -1.25 6.73
C GLU A 11 14.94 -2.11 6.08
N VAL A 12 15.25 -3.37 5.75
CA VAL A 12 14.35 -4.29 5.03
C VAL A 12 13.98 -3.77 3.63
N THR A 13 14.85 -2.98 3.01
CA THR A 13 14.68 -2.47 1.64
C THR A 13 15.99 -2.53 0.83
N MET A 14 15.96 -2.04 -0.41
CA MET A 14 17.08 -2.09 -1.35
C MET A 14 18.20 -1.12 -0.94
N ASP A 15 19.45 -1.47 -1.26
CA ASP A 15 20.59 -0.59 -1.02
C ASP A 15 20.48 0.72 -1.81
N LYS A 16 20.88 1.83 -1.18
CA LYS A 16 20.78 3.18 -1.75
C LYS A 16 21.57 3.35 -3.05
N ASN A 17 22.66 2.60 -3.21
CA ASN A 17 23.56 2.69 -4.36
C ASN A 17 23.16 1.73 -5.49
N CYS A 18 22.08 0.95 -5.35
CA CYS A 18 21.58 0.14 -6.45
C CYS A 18 21.16 1.05 -7.61
N LEU A 19 21.54 0.65 -8.83
CA LEU A 19 21.26 1.42 -10.04
C LEU A 19 19.98 0.94 -10.71
N HIS A 20 19.13 1.90 -11.07
CA HIS A 20 17.94 1.70 -11.89
C HIS A 20 18.20 2.09 -13.35
N TYR A 21 17.15 1.98 -14.17
CA TYR A 21 17.19 2.43 -15.56
C TYR A 21 17.72 3.86 -15.68
N GLY A 22 18.62 4.09 -16.63
CA GLY A 22 19.27 5.39 -16.84
C GLY A 22 20.41 5.71 -15.87
N GLY A 23 20.85 4.75 -15.03
CA GLY A 23 21.95 4.96 -14.08
C GLY A 23 21.55 5.75 -12.84
N VAL A 24 20.25 5.88 -12.57
CA VAL A 24 19.71 6.59 -11.41
C VAL A 24 19.86 5.73 -10.17
N GLU A 25 20.34 6.30 -9.06
CA GLU A 25 20.50 5.56 -7.82
C GLU A 25 19.16 5.32 -7.11
N HIS A 26 19.07 4.22 -6.38
CA HIS A 26 17.85 3.86 -5.63
C HIS A 26 17.44 4.94 -4.63
N ARG A 27 18.40 5.67 -4.04
CA ARG A 27 18.11 6.79 -3.12
C ARG A 27 17.20 7.87 -3.74
N GLU A 28 17.28 8.07 -5.06
CA GLU A 28 16.56 9.14 -5.75
C GLU A 28 15.11 8.74 -6.05
N ILE A 29 14.85 7.44 -6.20
CA ILE A 29 13.55 6.94 -6.68
C ILE A 29 12.87 5.94 -5.74
N HIS A 30 13.43 5.67 -4.56
CA HIS A 30 12.90 4.72 -3.58
C HIS A 30 11.37 4.87 -3.38
N ASN A 31 10.91 6.08 -3.08
CA ASN A 31 9.49 6.33 -2.81
C ASN A 31 8.56 6.20 -4.03
N ILE A 32 9.07 6.38 -5.26
CA ILE A 32 8.26 6.21 -6.48
C ILE A 32 8.30 4.77 -7.01
N TYR A 33 9.19 3.92 -6.50
CA TYR A 33 9.29 2.51 -6.91
C TYR A 33 7.95 1.78 -6.79
N GLY A 34 7.30 1.89 -5.63
CA GLY A 34 5.99 1.29 -5.40
C GLY A 34 4.90 1.81 -6.34
N PHE A 35 4.97 3.09 -6.70
CA PHE A 35 4.09 3.70 -7.69
C PHE A 35 4.26 3.09 -9.08
N LEU A 36 5.50 2.98 -9.55
CA LEU A 36 5.81 2.39 -10.85
C LEU A 36 5.34 0.94 -10.96
N GLN A 37 5.48 0.17 -9.87
CA GLN A 37 5.05 -1.22 -9.81
C GLN A 37 3.52 -1.36 -9.97
N HIS A 38 2.73 -0.62 -9.17
CA HIS A 38 1.28 -0.74 -9.25
C HIS A 38 0.72 -0.14 -10.54
N SER A 39 1.33 0.93 -11.08
CA SER A 39 0.92 1.52 -12.36
C SER A 39 1.18 0.59 -13.54
N SER A 40 2.31 -0.11 -13.54
CA SER A 40 2.60 -1.15 -14.54
C SER A 40 1.62 -2.31 -14.44
N THR A 41 1.25 -2.71 -13.23
CA THR A 41 0.24 -3.74 -12.97
C THR A 41 -1.13 -3.32 -13.50
N PHE A 42 -1.57 -2.10 -13.21
CA PHE A 42 -2.83 -1.55 -13.72
C PHE A 42 -2.86 -1.55 -15.24
N LYS A 43 -1.77 -1.11 -15.89
CA LYS A 43 -1.66 -1.11 -17.35
C LYS A 43 -1.73 -2.53 -17.92
N GLY A 44 -1.01 -3.50 -17.37
CA GLY A 44 -1.09 -4.88 -17.83
C GLY A 44 -2.49 -5.50 -17.71
N GLN A 45 -3.22 -5.16 -16.65
CA GLN A 45 -4.61 -5.56 -16.43
C GLN A 45 -5.59 -4.93 -17.44
N LEU A 46 -5.32 -3.70 -17.88
CA LEU A 46 -6.10 -3.03 -18.92
C LEU A 46 -5.78 -3.61 -20.31
N ASP A 47 -4.50 -3.82 -20.59
CA ASP A 47 -4.03 -4.29 -21.89
C ASP A 47 -4.53 -5.72 -22.18
N ARG A 48 -4.56 -6.61 -21.16
CA ARG A 48 -5.06 -7.99 -21.34
C ARG A 48 -6.53 -8.10 -21.72
N THR A 49 -7.35 -7.08 -21.43
CA THR A 49 -8.79 -7.05 -21.75
C THR A 49 -9.07 -6.19 -22.99
N GLY A 50 -8.04 -5.63 -23.61
CA GLY A 50 -8.20 -4.65 -24.69
C GLY A 50 -8.91 -3.38 -24.23
N GLY A 51 -8.75 -3.00 -22.95
CA GLY A 51 -9.37 -1.81 -22.38
C GLY A 51 -10.85 -1.95 -22.01
N LYS A 52 -11.42 -3.16 -22.05
CA LYS A 52 -12.85 -3.39 -21.79
C LYS A 52 -13.19 -3.37 -20.31
N ASP A 53 -12.32 -3.93 -19.47
CA ASP A 53 -12.57 -4.07 -18.04
C ASP A 53 -11.71 -3.08 -17.24
N ARG A 54 -12.32 -2.49 -16.22
CA ARG A 54 -11.61 -1.61 -15.28
C ARG A 54 -10.76 -2.46 -14.32
N PRO A 55 -9.43 -2.25 -14.26
CA PRO A 55 -8.60 -2.98 -13.33
C PRO A 55 -8.89 -2.64 -11.87
N PHE A 56 -8.77 -3.64 -11.01
CA PHE A 56 -8.63 -3.46 -9.58
C PHE A 56 -7.22 -3.89 -9.16
N VAL A 57 -6.48 -2.96 -8.55
CA VAL A 57 -5.13 -3.20 -8.03
C VAL A 57 -5.09 -2.68 -6.61
N LEU A 58 -4.63 -3.51 -5.67
CA LEU A 58 -4.41 -3.14 -4.28
C LEU A 58 -2.90 -3.04 -4.04
N THR A 59 -2.43 -1.93 -3.47
CA THR A 59 -1.01 -1.71 -3.18
C THR A 59 -0.75 -1.37 -1.72
N ARG A 60 0.45 -1.71 -1.24
CA ARG A 60 0.91 -1.34 0.10
C ARG A 60 1.66 -0.02 0.07
N SER A 61 2.63 0.10 -0.83
CA SER A 61 3.39 1.35 -1.05
C SER A 61 2.77 2.16 -2.18
N GLY A 62 2.82 3.49 -2.06
CA GLY A 62 2.32 4.42 -3.06
C GLY A 62 3.01 5.77 -2.96
N PHE A 63 2.79 6.61 -3.96
CA PHE A 63 3.33 7.97 -4.04
C PHE A 63 2.25 8.93 -4.54
N VAL A 64 2.58 10.22 -4.67
CA VAL A 64 1.64 11.19 -5.24
C VAL A 64 1.17 10.73 -6.62
N GLY A 65 -0.14 10.66 -6.83
CA GLY A 65 -0.74 10.17 -8.07
C GLY A 65 -1.17 8.70 -8.06
N SER A 66 -0.87 7.93 -7.00
CA SER A 66 -1.31 6.53 -6.86
C SER A 66 -2.83 6.35 -6.98
N GLN A 67 -3.63 7.33 -6.55
CA GLN A 67 -5.09 7.29 -6.58
C GLN A 67 -5.71 7.03 -7.97
N ARG A 68 -4.93 7.25 -9.05
CA ARG A 68 -5.38 7.03 -10.43
C ARG A 68 -5.49 5.55 -10.81
N THR A 69 -4.77 4.67 -10.12
CA THR A 69 -4.54 3.30 -10.59
C THR A 69 -4.67 2.22 -9.52
N THR A 70 -4.91 2.56 -8.26
CA THR A 70 -4.90 1.56 -7.18
C THR A 70 -5.68 2.01 -5.95
N ALA A 71 -6.12 1.04 -5.15
CA ALA A 71 -6.48 1.23 -3.74
C ALA A 71 -5.24 1.04 -2.86
N ILE A 72 -5.13 1.77 -1.75
CA ILE A 72 -4.05 1.59 -0.76
C ILE A 72 -4.62 1.00 0.52
N TRP A 73 -3.92 0.05 1.13
CA TRP A 73 -4.22 -0.36 2.52
C TRP A 73 -3.09 -0.02 3.48
N THR A 74 -3.43 0.16 4.76
CA THR A 74 -2.50 0.63 5.80
C THR A 74 -1.44 -0.38 6.25
N GLY A 75 -1.25 -1.48 5.51
CA GLY A 75 -0.25 -2.50 5.81
C GLY A 75 -0.68 -3.48 6.89
N ASP A 76 0.32 -4.02 7.59
CA ASP A 76 0.14 -5.03 8.61
C ASP A 76 -0.20 -4.36 9.94
N ASN A 77 -1.47 -4.47 10.35
CA ASN A 77 -1.94 -4.07 11.67
C ASN A 77 -2.08 -5.28 12.59
N THR A 78 -2.22 -5.00 13.89
CA THR A 78 -2.47 -6.02 14.93
C THR A 78 -3.95 -6.05 15.27
N ALA A 79 -4.46 -7.23 15.62
CA ALA A 79 -5.83 -7.43 16.04
C ALA A 79 -6.09 -6.89 17.46
N GLU A 80 -5.99 -5.57 17.62
CA GLU A 80 -6.16 -4.84 18.89
C GLU A 80 -7.06 -3.62 18.70
N TRP A 81 -7.87 -3.29 19.71
CA TRP A 81 -8.70 -2.08 19.73
C TRP A 81 -7.88 -0.78 19.52
N SER A 82 -6.63 -0.76 19.99
CA SER A 82 -5.72 0.37 19.80
C SER A 82 -5.38 0.59 18.31
N HIS A 83 -5.31 -0.47 17.51
CA HIS A 83 -5.12 -0.39 16.05
C HIS A 83 -6.41 -0.02 15.34
N LEU A 84 -7.58 -0.44 15.85
CA LEU A 84 -8.88 -0.01 15.32
C LEU A 84 -9.04 1.51 15.44
N ALA A 85 -8.76 2.06 16.63
CA ALA A 85 -8.84 3.48 16.90
C ALA A 85 -7.90 4.31 15.98
N LYS A 86 -6.73 3.76 15.63
CA LYS A 86 -5.77 4.39 14.71
C LYS A 86 -6.18 4.30 13.23
N ALA A 87 -7.08 3.39 12.85
CA ALA A 87 -7.48 3.22 11.46
C ALA A 87 -8.15 4.49 10.91
N ALA A 88 -9.11 5.06 11.64
CA ALA A 88 -9.83 6.26 11.20
C ALA A 88 -8.89 7.45 10.87
N PRO A 89 -8.00 7.92 11.77
CA PRO A 89 -7.11 9.03 11.45
C PRO A 89 -6.13 8.70 10.31
N MET A 90 -5.64 7.45 10.20
CA MET A 90 -4.77 7.06 9.09
C MET A 90 -5.50 7.13 7.73
N LEU A 91 -6.71 6.59 7.64
CA LEU A 91 -7.51 6.59 6.41
C LEU A 91 -7.91 8.01 6.00
N LEU A 92 -8.28 8.84 6.98
CA LEU A 92 -8.59 10.25 6.74
C LEU A 92 -7.36 11.02 6.23
N SER A 93 -6.18 10.77 6.80
CA SER A 93 -4.95 11.42 6.35
C SER A 93 -4.63 11.12 4.89
N LEU A 94 -4.78 9.86 4.45
CA LEU A 94 -4.58 9.48 3.04
C LEU A 94 -5.66 10.09 2.14
N SER A 95 -6.91 10.11 2.60
CA SER A 95 -8.05 10.66 1.84
C SER A 95 -7.87 12.15 1.58
N VAL A 96 -7.54 12.94 2.61
CA VAL A 96 -7.27 14.38 2.49
C VAL A 96 -6.02 14.65 1.65
N SER A 97 -5.04 13.74 1.67
CA SER A 97 -3.85 13.81 0.80
C SER A 97 -4.11 13.41 -0.66
N GLY A 98 -5.37 13.19 -1.06
CA GLY A 98 -5.77 12.90 -2.43
C GLY A 98 -5.80 11.41 -2.79
N VAL A 99 -5.73 10.51 -1.81
CA VAL A 99 -5.90 9.05 -1.98
C VAL A 99 -7.13 8.58 -1.22
N PRO A 100 -8.34 8.71 -1.79
CA PRO A 100 -9.59 8.39 -1.08
C PRO A 100 -9.92 6.89 -1.07
N PHE A 101 -9.37 6.11 -2.00
CA PHE A 101 -9.66 4.67 -2.07
C PHE A 101 -8.73 3.90 -1.14
N VAL A 102 -9.02 3.96 0.15
CA VAL A 102 -8.18 3.43 1.22
C VAL A 102 -8.93 2.53 2.18
N ALA A 103 -8.23 1.53 2.73
CA ALA A 103 -8.79 0.62 3.73
C ALA A 103 -7.76 0.17 4.76
N GLY A 104 -8.23 -0.22 5.95
CA GLY A 104 -7.44 -0.99 6.91
C GLY A 104 -7.87 -2.45 6.89
N ARG A 105 -6.99 -3.37 7.32
CA ARG A 105 -7.42 -4.74 7.58
C ARG A 105 -8.43 -4.73 8.73
N VAL A 106 -9.57 -5.41 8.53
CA VAL A 106 -10.56 -5.64 9.58
C VAL A 106 -9.92 -6.50 10.66
N ILE A 107 -10.01 -6.06 11.91
CA ILE A 107 -9.38 -6.72 13.06
C ILE A 107 -10.14 -8.01 13.37
N GLU A 108 -9.44 -9.13 13.23
CA GLU A 108 -9.92 -10.45 13.60
C GLU A 108 -8.79 -11.17 14.34
N ARG A 109 -9.04 -11.57 15.59
CA ARG A 109 -8.09 -12.36 16.38
C ARG A 109 -8.57 -13.81 16.33
N ASN A 110 -7.83 -14.70 15.67
CA ASN A 110 -8.18 -16.13 15.58
C ASN A 110 -9.60 -16.45 15.04
N GLY A 111 -10.15 -15.68 14.10
CA GLY A 111 -11.50 -15.94 13.58
C GLY A 111 -12.64 -15.31 14.39
N ILE A 112 -12.33 -14.52 15.42
CA ILE A 112 -13.33 -13.92 16.32
C ILE A 112 -13.03 -12.43 16.46
N CYS A 113 -13.98 -11.60 16.04
CA CYS A 113 -14.05 -10.22 16.51
C CYS A 113 -14.45 -10.32 17.99
N ASP A 114 -13.55 -9.98 18.91
CA ASP A 114 -13.86 -9.99 20.35
C ASP A 114 -15.07 -9.06 20.56
N LEU A 115 -16.28 -9.61 20.64
CA LEU A 115 -17.53 -8.85 20.80
C LEU A 115 -17.64 -8.20 22.19
N LYS A 116 -16.59 -8.30 23.01
CA LYS A 116 -16.54 -7.72 24.35
C LYS A 116 -16.21 -6.24 24.23
N TYR A 117 -17.25 -5.42 24.09
CA TYR A 117 -17.22 -4.06 24.60
C TYR A 117 -16.91 -4.10 26.11
N PRO A 118 -15.82 -3.48 26.60
CA PRO A 118 -15.56 -3.36 28.04
C PRO A 118 -16.42 -2.27 28.73
N TYR A 119 -17.56 -1.91 28.14
CA TYR A 119 -18.49 -0.90 28.65
C TYR A 119 -19.94 -1.40 28.61
N ALA A 120 -20.18 -2.59 29.14
CA ALA A 120 -21.49 -3.08 29.54
C ALA A 120 -21.40 -3.68 30.95
#